data_AF-A0A516ITK8-F1
#
_entry.id   AF-A0A516ITK8-F1
#
_cell.length_a   1.000
_cell.length_b   1.000
_cell.length_c   1.000
_cell.angle_alpha   90.00
_cell.angle_beta   90.00
_cell.angle_gamma   90.00
#
_symmetry.space_group_name_H-M   'P 1'
#
loop_
_entity.id
_entity.type
_entity.pdbx_description
1 polymer ?
#
loop_
_entity_poly.entity_id
_entity_poly.type
_entity_poly.pdbx_seq_one_letter_code
_entity_poly.pdbx_strand_id
1 'polypeptide(L)' 'MEDPKNRPELLASMSPEELRRHMRLLGYKTQADLAQAIGVSRSAVSLWLEGKVGVPRPVAMLLRMLLQALRRAY' A
#
# COMPACT_ATOMS: atom_id res chain seq x y z
N MET A 1 13.96 -3.35 28.98
CA MET A 1 12.51 -3.57 28.80
C MET A 1 12.14 -2.82 27.54
N GLU A 2 12.11 -3.49 26.39
CA GLU A 2 11.77 -2.84 25.12
C GLU A 2 10.28 -2.45 25.11
N ASP A 3 10.01 -1.20 24.76
CA ASP A 3 8.65 -0.66 24.67
C ASP A 3 7.89 -1.38 23.53
N PRO A 4 6.77 -2.06 23.80
CA PRO A 4 6.05 -2.84 22.79
C PRO A 4 5.47 -2.00 21.65
N LYS A 5 5.52 -0.66 21.74
CA LYS A 5 5.07 0.28 20.71
C LYS A 5 6.02 0.45 19.53
N ASN A 6 7.24 -0.10 19.56
CA ASN A 6 8.24 0.10 18.50
C ASN A 6 8.52 -1.15 17.65
N ARG A 7 7.55 -2.07 17.53
CA ARG A 7 7.67 -3.19 16.59
C ARG A 7 7.29 -2.73 15.18
N PRO A 8 8.21 -2.69 14.20
CA PRO A 8 7.89 -2.33 12.82
C PRO A 8 6.85 -3.27 12.19
N GLU A 9 6.71 -4.47 12.74
CA GLU A 9 5.72 -5.49 12.40
C GLU A 9 4.26 -5.02 12.66
N LEU A 10 4.05 -4.10 13.61
CA LEU A 10 2.75 -3.48 13.90
C LEU A 10 2.44 -2.26 13.01
N LEU A 11 3.42 -1.79 12.23
CA LEU A 11 3.29 -0.65 11.30
C LEU A 11 3.02 -1.10 9.86
N ALA A 12 3.34 -2.35 9.51
CA ALA A 12 3.02 -2.94 8.22
C ALA A 12 1.53 -3.30 8.16
N SER A 13 0.75 -2.40 7.57
CA SER A 13 -0.71 -2.51 7.55
C SER A 13 -1.28 -3.33 6.37
N MET A 14 -0.41 -3.74 5.44
CA MET A 14 -0.76 -4.39 4.18
C MET A 14 0.44 -5.16 3.63
N SER A 15 0.23 -6.41 3.20
CA SER A 15 1.28 -7.25 2.62
C SER A 15 1.57 -6.91 1.14
N PRO A 16 2.71 -7.34 0.58
CA PRO A 16 3.00 -7.17 -0.85
C PRO A 16 1.92 -7.78 -1.76
N GLU A 17 1.37 -8.94 -1.40
CA GLU A 17 0.31 -9.63 -2.13
C GLU A 17 -0.99 -8.84 -2.10
N GLU A 18 -1.37 -8.31 -0.94
CA GLU A 18 -2.53 -7.43 -0.78
C GLU A 18 -2.36 -6.15 -1.61
N LEU A 19 -1.16 -5.55 -1.60
CA LEU A 19 -0.84 -4.38 -2.43
C LEU A 19 -0.97 -4.69 -3.94
N ARG A 20 -0.40 -5.80 -4.42
CA ARG A 20 -0.54 -6.23 -5.82
C ARG A 20 -2.01 -6.43 -6.22
N ARG A 21 -2.81 -7.01 -5.32
CA ARG A 21 -4.24 -7.19 -5.54
C ARG A 21 -4.95 -5.85 -5.65
N HIS A 22 -4.65 -4.89 -4.78
CA HIS A 22 -5.24 -3.55 -4.83
C HIS A 22 -4.85 -2.79 -6.09
N MET A 23 -3.59 -2.88 -6.53
CA MET A 23 -3.14 -2.31 -7.81
C MET A 23 -3.97 -2.83 -8.98
N ARG A 24 -4.15 -4.16 -9.07
CA ARG A 24 -4.94 -4.79 -10.13
C ARG A 24 -6.39 -4.33 -10.12
N LEU A 25 -7.02 -4.30 -8.94
CA LEU A 25 -8.42 -3.91 -8.79
C LEU A 25 -8.66 -2.42 -9.10
N LEU A 26 -7.68 -1.56 -8.82
CA LEU A 26 -7.73 -0.12 -9.13
C LEU A 26 -7.26 0.19 -10.56
N GLY A 27 -6.81 -0.81 -11.32
CA GLY A 27 -6.36 -0.64 -12.70
C GLY A 27 -4.94 -0.09 -12.87
N TYR A 28 -4.14 0.01 -11.78
CA TYR A 28 -2.74 0.42 -11.87
C TYR A 28 -1.89 -0.72 -12.44
N LYS A 29 -1.28 -0.48 -13.61
CA LYS A 29 -0.52 -1.49 -14.36
C LYS A 29 0.94 -1.53 -13.95
N THR A 30 1.50 -0.39 -13.56
CA THR A 30 2.92 -0.26 -13.19
C THR A 30 3.10 0.31 -11.78
N GLN A 31 4.31 0.12 -11.22
CA GLN A 31 4.70 0.75 -9.95
C GLN A 31 4.71 2.29 -10.05
N ALA A 32 5.05 2.82 -11.24
CA ALA A 32 5.06 4.26 -11.48
C ALA A 32 3.63 4.82 -11.47
N ASP A 33 2.66 4.11 -12.06
CA ASP A 33 1.26 4.52 -12.09
C ASP A 33 0.72 4.67 -10.67
N LEU A 34 0.94 3.64 -9.83
CA LEU A 34 0.54 3.69 -8.43
C LEU A 34 1.23 4.83 -7.69
N ALA A 35 2.55 4.97 -7.87
CA ALA A 35 3.35 5.96 -7.17
C ALA A 35 2.88 7.40 -7.48
N GLN A 36 2.62 7.69 -8.76
CA GLN A 36 2.08 8.98 -9.21
C GLN A 36 0.68 9.23 -8.65
N ALA A 37 -0.20 8.21 -8.66
CA ALA A 37 -1.57 8.35 -8.18
C ALA A 37 -1.67 8.70 -6.68
N ILE A 38 -0.71 8.24 -5.86
CA ILE A 38 -0.71 8.47 -4.41
C ILE A 38 0.35 9.49 -3.95
N GLY A 39 1.12 10.08 -4.86
CA GLY A 39 2.13 11.10 -4.55
C GLY A 39 3.38 10.58 -3.83
N VAL A 40 3.85 9.38 -4.15
CA VAL A 40 5.09 8.80 -3.58
C VAL A 40 6.11 8.48 -4.66
N SER A 41 7.33 8.10 -4.26
CA SER A 41 8.36 7.66 -5.22
C SER A 41 8.11 6.22 -5.69
N ARG A 42 8.48 5.93 -6.94
CA ARG A 42 8.47 4.56 -7.47
C ARG A 42 9.30 3.61 -6.61
N SER A 43 10.45 4.07 -6.11
CA SER A 43 11.35 3.27 -5.26
C SER A 43 10.67 2.83 -3.96
N ALA A 44 9.84 3.69 -3.34
CA ALA A 44 9.07 3.31 -2.17
C ALA A 44 8.10 2.16 -2.48
N VAL A 45 7.39 2.24 -3.62
CA VAL A 45 6.50 1.18 -4.09
C VAL A 45 7.26 -0.13 -4.36
N SER A 46 8.46 -0.07 -4.93
CA SER A 46 9.30 -1.25 -5.14
C SER A 46 9.66 -1.92 -3.81
N LEU A 47 10.09 -1.15 -2.81
CA LEU A 47 10.43 -1.66 -1.48
C LEU A 47 9.23 -2.34 -0.80
N TRP A 48 8.03 -1.79 -0.98
CA TRP A 48 6.81 -2.40 -0.45
C TRP A 48 6.46 -3.72 -1.15
N LEU A 49 6.58 -3.78 -2.47
CA LEU A 49 6.29 -4.98 -3.26
C LEU A 49 7.34 -6.10 -3.06
N GLU A 50 8.57 -5.72 -2.74
CA GLU A 50 9.64 -6.64 -2.37
C GLU A 50 9.53 -7.11 -0.90
N GLY A 51 8.62 -6.53 -0.12
CA GLY A 51 8.46 -6.85 1.31
C GLY A 51 9.61 -6.34 2.20
N LYS A 52 10.52 -5.54 1.65
CA LYS A 52 11.64 -4.93 2.39
C LYS A 52 11.17 -3.89 3.40
N VAL A 53 10.06 -3.21 3.09
CA VAL A 53 9.43 -2.23 3.97
C VAL A 53 7.92 -2.46 3.95
N GLY A 54 7.26 -2.41 5.10
CA GLY A 54 5.81 -2.50 5.17
C GLY A 54 5.12 -1.28 4.55
N VAL A 55 3.95 -1.48 3.95
CA VAL A 55 3.15 -0.36 3.43
C VAL A 55 2.67 0.50 4.61
N PRO A 56 2.92 1.83 4.59
CA PRO A 56 2.47 2.73 5.64
C PRO A 56 0.95 2.71 5.80
N ARG A 57 0.49 2.74 7.06
CA ARG A 57 -0.94 2.71 7.40
C ARG A 57 -1.81 3.75 6.66
N PRO A 58 -1.39 5.01 6.49
CA PRO A 58 -2.16 5.98 5.72
C PRO A 58 -2.35 5.57 4.25
N VAL A 59 -1.30 5.01 3.63
CA VAL A 59 -1.33 4.53 2.24
C VAL A 59 -2.28 3.34 2.12
N ALA A 60 -2.21 2.39 3.05
CA ALA A 60 -3.13 1.25 3.08
C ALA A 60 -4.59 1.69 3.24
N MET A 61 -4.86 2.65 4.12
CA MET A 61 -6.21 3.22 4.29
C MET A 61 -6.69 3.88 3.00
N LEU A 62 -5.86 4.70 2.35
CA LEU A 62 -6.19 5.34 1.08
C LEU A 62 -6.57 4.31 0.01
N LEU A 63 -5.75 3.28 -0.19
CA LEU A 63 -6.04 2.23 -1.18
C LEU A 63 -7.36 1.50 -0.88
N ARG A 64 -7.63 1.21 0.39
CA ARG A 64 -8.90 0.59 0.82
C ARG A 64 -10.09 1.52 0.58
N MET A 65 -9.93 2.83 0.78
CA MET A 65 -10.98 3.82 0.51
C MET A 65 -11.26 3.95 -0.99
N LEU A 66 -10.22 4.00 -1.83
CA LEU A 66 -10.38 4.03 -3.29
C LEU A 66 -11.12 2.80 -3.81
N LEU A 67 -10.83 1.61 -3.28
CA LEU A 67 -11.54 0.39 -3.64
C LEU A 67 -13.02 0.41 -3.25
N GLN A 68 -13.33 0.95 -2.07
CA GLN A 68 -14.71 1.10 -1.64
C GLN A 68 -15.46 2.11 -2.51
N ALA A 69 -14.82 3.21 -2.89
CA ALA A 69 -15.40 4.18 -3.80
C ALA A 69 -15.67 3.57 -5.19
N LEU A 70 -14.72 2.82 -5.74
CA LEU A 70 -14.87 2.12 -7.02
C LEU A 70 -16.06 1.16 -7.02
N ARG A 71 -16.24 0.38 -5.94
CA ARG A 71 -17.37 -0.55 -5.79
C ARG A 71 -18.74 0.12 -5.72
N ARG A 72 -18.80 1.39 -5.29
CA ARG A 72 -20.07 2.13 -5.24
C ARG A 72 -20.45 2.75 -6.58
N ALA A 73 -19.50 2.87 -7.50
CA ALA A 73 -19.69 3.50 -8.80
C ALA A 73 -20.18 2.53 -9.89
N TYR A 74 -20.11 1.22 -9.64
CA TYR A 74 -20.61 0.14 -10.49
C TYR A 74 -21.74 -0.59 -9.78
#